data_AF-A0A2I2KT69-F1
#
_entry.id   AF-A0A2I2KT69-F1
#
_cell.length_a   1.000
_cell.length_b   1.000
_cell.length_c   1.000
_cell.angle_alpha   90.00
_cell.angle_beta   90.00
_cell.angle_gamma   90.00
#
_symmetry.space_group_name_H-M   'P 1'
#
loop_
_entity.id
_entity.type
_entity.pdbx_description
1 polymer ?
#
loop_
_entity_poly.entity_id
_entity_poly.type
_entity_poly.pdbx_seq_one_letter_code
_entity_poly.pdbx_strand_id
1 'polypeptide(L)'
;MRLPPRPTGLPAAAAAVRQAFGGFDEVAPVVRELLRAPEGLLARLSDNERRREAALDLVRHEAPGLDETSARRLAAAVQTLTAASTWQSLRDYWDLDGAEAGEVAALAVEMLMRGARVGPAHREPARHRRGRDVRPRASRPSGSHRGVPHRVRDAA
;
A
#
# COMPACT_ATOMS: atom_id res chain seq x y z
N MET A 1 -22.29 -12.63 15.82
CA MET A 1 -22.61 -12.67 14.39
C MET A 1 -21.52 -13.47 13.68
N ARG A 2 -21.85 -14.61 13.06
CA ARG A 2 -20.87 -15.44 12.36
C ARG A 2 -20.56 -14.78 11.02
N LEU A 3 -19.31 -14.39 10.78
CA LEU A 3 -18.89 -13.83 9.50
C LEU A 3 -19.03 -14.90 8.41
N PRO A 4 -19.41 -14.52 7.17
CA PRO A 4 -19.49 -15.46 6.06
C PRO A 4 -18.13 -16.14 5.82
N PRO A 5 -18.13 -17.37 5.27
CA PRO A 5 -16.91 -18.08 4.94
C PRO A 5 -16.05 -17.24 3.96
N ARG A 6 -14.73 -17.40 4.05
CA ARG A 6 -13.80 -16.70 3.15
C ARG A 6 -14.10 -17.14 1.70
N PRO A 7 -14.25 -16.21 0.75
CA PRO A 7 -14.41 -16.59 -0.65
C PRO A 7 -13.18 -17.36 -1.09
N THR A 8 -13.39 -18.54 -1.69
CA THR A 8 -12.30 -19.37 -2.21
C THR A 8 -12.20 -19.14 -3.72
N GLY A 9 -11.04 -18.66 -4.15
CA GLY A 9 -10.74 -18.38 -5.55
C GLY A 9 -11.27 -17.04 -6.06
N LEU A 10 -10.77 -16.65 -7.24
CA LEU A 10 -10.92 -15.34 -7.84
C LEU A 10 -12.37 -15.00 -8.20
N PRO A 11 -13.20 -15.89 -8.79
CA PRO A 11 -14.59 -15.57 -9.08
C PRO A 11 -15.41 -15.24 -7.83
N ALA A 12 -15.20 -16.01 -6.76
CA ALA A 12 -15.88 -15.78 -5.48
C ALA A 12 -15.39 -14.48 -4.81
N ALA A 13 -14.09 -14.20 -4.88
CA ALA A 13 -13.53 -12.96 -4.37
C ALA A 13 -14.08 -11.73 -5.12
N ALA A 14 -14.10 -11.77 -6.45
CA ALA A 14 -14.67 -10.70 -7.28
C ALA A 14 -16.16 -10.47 -6.98
N ALA A 15 -16.95 -11.54 -6.83
CA ALA A 15 -18.36 -11.44 -6.44
C ALA A 15 -18.53 -10.82 -5.05
N ALA A 16 -17.69 -11.20 -4.08
CA ALA A 16 -17.71 -10.62 -2.74
C ALA A 16 -17.36 -9.13 -2.73
N VAL A 17 -16.44 -8.68 -3.59
CA VAL A 17 -16.09 -7.25 -3.75
C VAL A 17 -17.28 -6.46 -4.28
N ARG A 18 -17.92 -6.94 -5.36
CA ARG A 18 -19.11 -6.30 -5.93
C ARG A 18 -20.23 -6.18 -4.90
N GLN A 19 -20.50 -7.25 -4.15
CA GLN A 19 -21.51 -7.23 -3.09
C GLN A 19 -21.14 -6.23 -1.97
N ALA A 20 -19.88 -6.24 -1.53
CA ALA A 20 -19.45 -5.36 -0.44
C ALA A 20 -19.58 -3.88 -0.80
N PHE A 21 -19.24 -3.50 -2.02
CA PHE A 21 -19.30 -2.11 -2.46
C PHE A 21 -20.74 -1.62 -2.63
N GLY A 22 -21.64 -2.46 -3.15
CA GLY A 22 -23.09 -2.17 -3.12
C GLY A 22 -23.61 -1.99 -1.69
N GLY A 23 -23.18 -2.85 -0.76
CA GLY A 23 -23.53 -2.71 0.65
C GLY A 23 -22.98 -1.44 1.31
N PHE A 24 -21.83 -0.92 0.87
CA PHE A 24 -21.31 0.36 1.40
C PHE A 24 -22.18 1.54 1.01
N ASP A 25 -22.83 1.53 -0.16
CA ASP A 25 -23.77 2.56 -0.57
C ASP A 25 -25.01 2.61 0.34
N GLU A 26 -25.54 1.44 0.71
CA GLU A 26 -26.71 1.33 1.60
C GLU A 26 -26.46 1.97 2.98
N VAL A 27 -25.21 1.95 3.45
CA VAL A 27 -24.81 2.52 4.75
C VAL A 27 -23.76 3.64 4.62
N ALA A 28 -23.78 4.36 3.50
CA ALA A 28 -22.75 5.34 3.14
C ALA A 28 -22.43 6.39 4.23
N PRO A 29 -23.41 6.98 4.95
CA PRO A 29 -23.10 7.89 6.06
C PRO A 29 -22.26 7.24 7.16
N VAL A 30 -22.55 5.98 7.50
CA VAL A 30 -21.83 5.21 8.52
C VAL A 30 -20.41 4.88 8.05
N VAL A 31 -20.25 4.46 6.79
CA VAL A 31 -18.92 4.16 6.22
C VAL A 31 -18.03 5.40 6.22
N ARG A 32 -18.57 6.57 5.82
CA ARG A 32 -17.83 7.83 5.83
C ARG A 32 -17.39 8.23 7.23
N GLU A 33 -18.27 8.08 8.22
CA GLU A 33 -17.92 8.36 9.62
C GLU A 33 -16.81 7.41 10.12
N LEU A 34 -16.93 6.11 9.84
CA LEU A 34 -15.91 5.11 10.17
C LEU A 34 -14.54 5.37 9.51
N LEU A 35 -14.53 6.06 8.36
CA LEU A 35 -13.28 6.40 7.67
C LEU A 35 -12.63 7.66 8.23
N ARG A 36 -13.40 8.56 8.86
CA ARG A 36 -12.91 9.84 9.40
C ARG A 36 -12.58 9.78 10.90
N ALA A 37 -13.39 9.09 11.68
CA ALA A 37 -13.24 9.05 13.14
C ALA A 37 -12.04 8.20 13.59
N PRO A 38 -11.30 8.59 14.64
CA PRO A 38 -10.25 7.77 15.26
C PRO A 38 -10.74 6.39 15.70
N GLU A 39 -11.94 6.32 16.28
CA GLU A 39 -12.58 5.06 16.72
C GLU A 39 -12.93 4.19 15.51
N GLY A 40 -13.26 4.81 14.38
CA GLY A 40 -13.46 4.13 13.11
C GLY A 40 -12.20 3.44 12.57
N LEU A 41 -11.02 4.03 12.82
CA LEU A 41 -9.75 3.34 12.54
C LEU A 41 -9.60 2.09 13.40
N LEU A 42 -9.88 2.17 14.71
CA LEU A 42 -9.83 1.00 15.60
C LEU A 42 -10.78 -0.11 15.14
N ALA A 43 -12.01 0.25 14.77
CA ALA A 43 -12.98 -0.69 14.22
C ALA A 43 -12.45 -1.39 12.94
N ARG A 44 -11.87 -0.63 12.01
CA ARG A 44 -11.28 -1.21 10.77
C ARG A 44 -10.05 -2.08 11.05
N LEU A 45 -9.26 -1.75 12.06
CA LEU A 45 -8.09 -2.52 12.47
C LEU A 45 -8.44 -3.80 13.24
N SER A 46 -9.60 -3.84 13.91
CA SER A 46 -10.06 -5.00 14.68
C SER A 46 -10.17 -6.28 13.86
N ASP A 47 -10.38 -6.15 12.55
CA ASP A 47 -10.53 -7.27 11.61
C ASP A 47 -9.38 -7.36 10.59
N ASN A 48 -8.30 -6.59 10.80
CA ASN A 48 -7.22 -6.47 9.82
C ASN A 48 -6.46 -7.80 9.61
N GLU A 49 -6.24 -8.57 10.66
CA GLU A 49 -5.56 -9.86 10.56
C GLU A 49 -6.34 -10.84 9.68
N ARG A 50 -7.65 -10.96 9.90
CA ARG A 50 -8.53 -11.79 9.07
C ARG A 50 -8.52 -11.35 7.61
N ARG A 51 -8.57 -10.03 7.35
CA ARG A 51 -8.52 -9.48 5.98
C ARG A 51 -7.19 -9.75 5.30
N ARG A 52 -6.09 -9.63 6.04
CA ARG A 52 -4.74 -9.95 5.58
C ARG A 52 -4.60 -11.42 5.22
N GLU A 53 -5.06 -12.31 6.09
CA GLU A 53 -5.08 -13.75 5.82
C GLU A 53 -5.90 -14.10 4.58
N ALA A 54 -7.12 -13.55 4.47
CA ALA A 54 -7.97 -13.81 3.30
C ALA A 54 -7.31 -13.36 1.98
N ALA A 55 -6.63 -12.21 1.97
CA ALA A 55 -5.91 -11.75 0.81
C ALA A 55 -4.70 -12.62 0.47
N LEU A 56 -3.95 -13.10 1.49
CA LEU A 56 -2.85 -14.03 1.30
C LEU A 56 -3.33 -15.39 0.78
N ASP A 57 -4.41 -15.92 1.34
CA ASP A 57 -5.00 -17.18 0.92
C ASP A 57 -5.44 -17.13 -0.54
N LEU A 58 -6.12 -16.04 -0.94
CA LEU A 58 -6.50 -15.83 -2.33
C LEU A 58 -5.28 -15.81 -3.25
N VAL A 59 -4.23 -15.06 -2.90
CA VAL A 59 -3.01 -14.97 -3.71
C VAL A 59 -2.31 -16.32 -3.84
N ARG A 60 -2.17 -17.06 -2.74
CA ARG A 60 -1.54 -18.39 -2.74
C ARG A 60 -2.33 -19.40 -3.56
N HIS A 61 -3.65 -19.31 -3.53
CA HIS A 61 -4.52 -20.15 -4.33
C HIS A 61 -4.40 -19.82 -5.82
N GLU A 62 -4.43 -18.54 -6.17
CA GLU A 62 -4.50 -18.09 -7.56
C GLU A 62 -3.16 -18.03 -8.28
N ALA A 63 -2.07 -17.87 -7.53
CA ALA A 63 -0.72 -17.76 -8.04
C ALA A 63 0.28 -18.51 -7.13
N PRO A 64 0.17 -19.85 -7.04
CA PRO A 64 0.98 -20.68 -6.12
C PRO A 64 2.48 -20.64 -6.41
N GLY A 65 2.89 -20.19 -7.60
CA GLY A 65 4.29 -20.07 -8.00
C GLY A 65 4.99 -18.77 -7.59
N LEU A 66 4.29 -17.83 -6.94
CA LEU A 66 4.90 -16.59 -6.46
C LEU A 66 5.82 -16.84 -5.25
N ASP A 67 6.95 -16.14 -5.21
CA ASP A 67 7.74 -16.05 -3.99
C ASP A 67 6.98 -15.29 -2.89
N GLU A 68 7.33 -15.54 -1.63
CA GLU A 68 6.62 -14.96 -0.47
C GLU A 68 6.61 -13.42 -0.47
N THR A 69 7.66 -12.77 -0.98
CA THR A 69 7.71 -11.30 -1.05
C THR A 69 6.70 -10.77 -2.06
N SER A 70 6.65 -11.39 -3.25
CA SER A 70 5.68 -11.03 -4.29
C SER A 70 4.25 -11.36 -3.86
N ALA A 71 4.02 -12.52 -3.24
CA ALA A 71 2.73 -12.92 -2.72
C ALA A 71 2.21 -11.92 -1.67
N ARG A 72 3.05 -11.50 -0.73
CA ARG A 72 2.70 -10.49 0.27
C ARG A 72 2.37 -9.13 -0.34
N ARG A 73 3.14 -8.67 -1.34
CA ARG A 73 2.88 -7.40 -2.04
C ARG A 73 1.54 -7.43 -2.77
N LEU A 74 1.26 -8.52 -3.47
CA LEU A 74 0.01 -8.71 -4.18
C LEU A 74 -1.17 -8.77 -3.22
N ALA A 75 -1.04 -9.50 -2.10
CA ALA A 75 -2.09 -9.58 -1.07
C ALA A 75 -2.39 -8.20 -0.47
N ALA A 76 -1.37 -7.38 -0.20
CA ALA A 76 -1.55 -6.01 0.28
C ALA A 76 -2.29 -5.13 -0.74
N ALA A 77 -1.98 -5.26 -2.04
CA ALA A 77 -2.68 -4.56 -3.10
C ALA A 77 -4.16 -4.98 -3.17
N VAL A 78 -4.44 -6.28 -3.14
CA VAL A 78 -5.82 -6.82 -3.11
C VAL A 78 -6.58 -6.28 -1.91
N GLN A 79 -6.04 -6.43 -0.69
CA GLN A 79 -6.72 -5.97 0.53
C GLN A 79 -7.05 -4.46 0.49
N THR A 80 -6.18 -3.67 -0.14
CA THR A 80 -6.36 -2.22 -0.33
C THR A 80 -7.47 -1.93 -1.35
N LEU A 81 -7.43 -2.58 -2.52
CA LEU A 81 -8.43 -2.40 -3.57
C LEU A 81 -9.84 -2.78 -3.12
N THR A 82 -9.97 -3.74 -2.20
CA THR A 82 -11.27 -4.18 -1.68
C THR A 82 -11.68 -3.45 -0.39
N ALA A 83 -11.04 -2.34 -0.03
CA ALA A 83 -11.33 -1.60 1.20
C ALA A 83 -12.42 -0.54 0.99
N ALA A 84 -13.14 -0.21 2.07
CA ALA A 84 -14.10 0.90 2.10
C ALA A 84 -13.49 2.26 1.69
N SER A 85 -12.20 2.48 1.95
CA SER A 85 -11.49 3.68 1.48
C SER A 85 -11.36 3.74 -0.04
N THR A 86 -11.29 2.59 -0.71
CA THR A 86 -11.28 2.52 -2.19
C THR A 86 -12.66 2.82 -2.74
N TRP A 87 -13.71 2.25 -2.14
CA TRP A 87 -15.10 2.63 -2.45
C TRP A 87 -15.29 4.15 -2.31
N GLN A 88 -14.89 4.73 -1.17
CA GLN A 88 -15.03 6.17 -0.96
C GLN A 88 -14.23 6.97 -1.98
N SER A 89 -13.00 6.57 -2.30
CA SER A 89 -12.17 7.28 -3.28
C SER A 89 -12.77 7.25 -4.70
N LEU A 90 -13.31 6.11 -5.12
CA LEU A 90 -13.97 5.99 -6.42
C LEU A 90 -15.24 6.84 -6.50
N ARG A 91 -15.99 6.91 -5.40
CA ARG A 91 -17.15 7.79 -5.31
C ARG A 91 -16.78 9.27 -5.31
N ASP A 92 -15.84 9.68 -4.46
CA ASP A 92 -15.51 11.09 -4.24
C ASP A 92 -14.72 11.72 -5.41
N TYR A 93 -13.93 10.93 -6.15
CA TYR A 93 -13.06 11.46 -7.23
C TYR A 93 -13.52 11.10 -8.64
N TRP A 94 -14.41 10.11 -8.79
CA TRP A 94 -14.87 9.63 -10.09
C TRP A 94 -16.39 9.52 -10.19
N ASP A 95 -17.13 9.99 -9.16
CA ASP A 95 -18.60 9.98 -9.10
C ASP A 95 -19.24 8.60 -9.31
N LEU A 96 -18.50 7.52 -9.03
CA LEU A 96 -19.00 6.15 -9.19
C LEU A 96 -19.89 5.74 -8.01
N ASP A 97 -21.00 5.07 -8.31
CA ASP A 97 -21.81 4.41 -7.29
C ASP A 97 -21.17 3.11 -6.80
N GLY A 98 -21.76 2.47 -5.78
CA GLY A 98 -21.24 1.24 -5.20
C GLY A 98 -21.19 0.07 -6.19
N ALA A 99 -22.10 0.00 -7.16
CA ALA A 99 -22.09 -1.06 -8.17
C ALA A 99 -20.94 -0.85 -9.15
N GLU A 100 -20.80 0.35 -9.70
CA GLU A 100 -19.72 0.72 -10.63
C GLU A 100 -18.34 0.60 -9.96
N ALA A 101 -18.21 1.12 -8.74
CA ALA A 101 -16.97 1.02 -7.98
C ALA A 101 -16.61 -0.45 -7.65
N GLY A 102 -17.62 -1.29 -7.40
CA GLY A 102 -17.45 -2.72 -7.19
C GLY A 102 -16.91 -3.43 -8.43
N GLU A 103 -17.42 -3.09 -9.62
CA GLU A 103 -16.91 -3.61 -10.88
C GLU A 103 -15.47 -3.18 -11.15
N VAL A 104 -15.15 -1.90 -10.92
CA VAL A 104 -13.78 -1.38 -11.07
C VAL A 104 -12.80 -2.11 -10.14
N ALA A 105 -13.16 -2.29 -8.87
CA ALA A 105 -12.32 -2.99 -7.91
C ALA A 105 -12.15 -4.48 -8.25
N ALA A 106 -13.23 -5.16 -8.66
CA ALA A 106 -13.20 -6.56 -9.08
C ALA A 106 -12.31 -6.75 -10.32
N LEU A 107 -12.49 -5.92 -11.35
CA LEU A 107 -11.67 -5.94 -12.57
C LEU A 107 -10.19 -5.73 -12.25
N ALA A 108 -9.86 -4.75 -11.40
CA ALA A 108 -8.48 -4.51 -10.99
C ALA A 108 -7.85 -5.73 -10.30
N VAL A 109 -8.58 -6.39 -9.38
CA VAL A 109 -8.12 -7.62 -8.73
C VAL A 109 -7.93 -8.75 -9.74
N GLU A 110 -8.86 -8.94 -10.68
CA GLU A 110 -8.75 -9.95 -11.73
C GLU A 110 -7.53 -9.73 -12.63
N MET A 111 -7.27 -8.49 -13.03
CA MET A 111 -6.10 -8.13 -13.83
C MET A 111 -4.79 -8.39 -13.07
N LEU A 112 -4.73 -8.03 -11.79
CA LEU A 112 -3.58 -8.30 -10.94
C LEU A 112 -3.31 -9.80 -10.82
N MET A 113 -4.35 -10.62 -10.59
CA MET A 113 -4.20 -12.09 -10.52
C MET A 113 -3.79 -12.70 -11.86
N ARG A 114 -4.36 -12.22 -12.97
CA ARG A 114 -3.97 -12.67 -14.30
C ARG A 114 -2.48 -12.39 -14.56
N GLY A 115 -2.00 -11.19 -14.20
CA GLY A 115 -0.59 -10.84 -14.30
C GLY A 115 0.30 -11.73 -13.42
N ALA A 116 -0.14 -12.02 -12.20
CA ALA A 116 0.57 -12.87 -11.26
C ALA A 116 0.73 -14.33 -11.73
N ARG A 117 -0.24 -14.87 -12.47
CA ARG A 117 -0.17 -16.23 -13.05
C ARG A 117 0.81 -16.37 -14.20
N VAL A 118 1.02 -15.29 -14.97
CA VAL A 118 1.86 -15.29 -16.17
C VAL A 118 3.29 -14.82 -15.86
N GLY A 119 3.46 -14.01 -14.82
CA GLY A 119 4.71 -13.35 -14.51
C GLY A 119 5.85 -14.31 -14.12
N PRO A 120 7.09 -14.09 -14.61
CA PRO A 120 8.25 -14.76 -14.05
C PRO A 120 8.42 -14.31 -12.60
N ALA A 121 8.65 -15.25 -11.67
CA ALA A 121 9.01 -14.96 -10.29
C ALA A 121 9.98 -13.77 -10.25
N HIS A 122 9.53 -12.64 -9.70
CA HIS A 122 10.21 -11.37 -9.87
C HIS A 122 11.65 -11.51 -9.35
N ARG A 123 12.64 -11.38 -10.25
CA ARG A 123 14.06 -11.33 -9.88
C ARG A 123 14.24 -10.31 -8.76
N GLU A 124 14.88 -10.76 -7.70
CA GLU A 124 15.24 -10.00 -6.49
C GLU A 124 15.74 -8.59 -6.86
N PRO A 125 15.25 -7.50 -6.24
CA PRO A 125 15.81 -6.19 -6.49
C PRO A 125 17.26 -6.21 -6.01
N ALA A 126 18.17 -5.84 -6.92
CA ALA A 126 19.59 -5.71 -6.64
C ALA A 126 19.79 -4.99 -5.30
N ARG A 127 20.43 -5.69 -4.36
CA ARG A 127 20.77 -5.18 -3.03
C ARG A 127 21.29 -3.76 -3.19
N HIS A 128 20.68 -2.83 -2.46
CA HIS A 128 21.24 -1.50 -2.23
C HIS A 128 22.72 -1.67 -1.89
N ARG A 129 23.63 -1.32 -2.82
CA ARG A 129 25.03 -1.09 -2.50
C ARG A 129 25.02 0.09 -1.54
N ARG A 130 24.90 -0.18 -0.23
CA ARG A 130 25.24 0.80 0.79
C ARG A 130 26.62 1.32 0.45
N GLY A 131 26.70 2.64 0.40
CA GLY A 131 27.84 3.39 -0.08
C GLY A 131 29.16 2.81 0.41
N ARG A 132 30.02 2.59 -0.57
CA ARG A 132 31.47 2.51 -0.46
C ARG A 132 31.96 3.44 0.66
N ASP A 133 32.67 2.87 1.63
CA ASP A 133 33.46 3.58 2.63
C ASP A 133 34.23 4.74 1.97
N VAL A 134 33.75 5.97 2.20
CA VAL A 134 34.56 7.16 1.96
C VAL A 134 35.37 7.37 3.22
N ARG A 135 36.57 6.77 3.25
CA ARG A 135 37.59 7.15 4.24
C ARG A 135 37.94 8.63 4.00
N PRO A 136 37.91 9.52 5.01
CA PRO A 136 38.39 10.88 4.83
C PRO A 136 39.91 10.87 4.63
N ARG A 137 40.36 11.38 3.48
CA ARG A 137 41.78 11.59 3.18
C ARG A 137 42.26 12.81 3.98
N ALA A 138 43.16 12.58 4.93
CA ALA A 138 43.79 13.63 5.72
C ALA A 138 44.54 14.61 4.80
N SER A 139 44.13 15.88 4.81
CA SER A 139 44.88 16.98 4.18
C SER A 139 45.99 17.42 5.13
N ARG A 140 47.24 17.27 4.69
CA ARG A 140 48.43 17.80 5.36
C ARG A 140 48.43 19.35 5.29
N PRO A 141 48.95 20.05 6.32
CA PRO A 141 49.07 21.50 6.28
C PRO A 141 50.30 21.91 5.45
N SER A 142 50.12 22.85 4.52
CA SER A 142 51.20 23.60 3.89
C SER A 142 51.07 25.06 4.30
N GLY A 143 52.11 25.58 4.96
CA GLY A 143 52.08 26.88 5.62
C GLY A 143 52.43 28.08 4.77
N SER A 144 52.35 29.23 5.44
CA SER A 144 53.16 30.45 5.28
C SER A 144 52.93 31.35 4.05
N HIS A 145 52.22 32.47 4.26
CA HIS A 145 52.78 33.84 4.22
C HIS A 145 51.75 34.86 4.73
N ARG A 146 51.96 35.46 5.91
CA ARG A 146 52.46 36.84 6.15
C ARG A 146 51.63 37.96 5.51
N GLY A 147 50.96 38.73 6.37
CA GLY A 147 50.40 40.06 6.09
C GLY A 147 49.50 40.55 7.23
N VAL A 148 50.05 41.36 8.12
CA VAL A 148 49.41 42.02 9.28
C VAL A 148 49.86 43.49 9.21
N PRO A 149 49.20 44.50 9.80
CA PRO A 149 47.78 44.84 9.97
C PRO A 149 47.48 46.28 9.46
N HIS A 150 46.23 46.77 9.53
CA HIS A 150 45.95 48.08 10.15
C HIS A 150 44.44 48.32 10.43
N ARG A 151 44.18 48.63 11.72
CA ARG A 151 43.12 49.39 12.41
C ARG A 151 42.02 50.05 11.55
N VAL A 152 40.79 50.21 12.03
CA VAL A 152 40.38 51.32 12.93
C VAL A 152 38.96 51.14 13.51
N ARG A 153 38.91 51.25 14.86
CA ARG A 153 37.95 51.87 15.80
C ARG A 153 36.51 51.37 16.03
N ASP A 154 36.27 51.24 17.34
CA ASP A 154 35.01 51.26 18.09
C ASP A 154 34.21 52.57 17.97
N ALA A 155 32.89 52.44 18.14
CA ALA A 155 31.88 53.34 18.75
C ALA A 155 30.51 52.91 18.18
N ALA A 156 29.41 52.73 18.92
CA ALA A 156 29.02 53.01 20.30
C ALA A 156 27.84 52.08 20.65
#